data_AF-A0A2K3LFJ0-F1
#
_entry.id   AF-A0A2K3LFJ0-F1
#
_cell.length_a   1.000
_cell.length_b   1.000
_cell.length_c   1.000
_cell.angle_alpha   90.00
_cell.angle_beta   90.00
_cell.angle_gamma   90.00
#
_symmetry.space_group_name_H-M   'P 1'
#
loop_
_entity.id
_entity.type
_entity.pdbx_description
1 polymer ?
#
loop_
_entity_poly.entity_id
_entity_poly.type
_entity_poly.pdbx_seq_one_letter_code
_entity_poly.pdbx_strand_id
1 'polypeptide(L)'
;MHGNGSSAVMLPSAVRAVQSKLDGSDFNVPVANGSGSYPYSLDVPRNTRFLFSNRTSTPAKAIAKSIVYMLKPGSSAKQHFEKLVNILEQYYHPSNGGRWTYSLERFLYHLVIQFQKRLQNEQLPTEQHFGESERVFFVNTMLKLIDRGQYSKNEHLSETVAAATSILSYVEPSLVLPFVASRFQMALETMTATHQLKIAVMSVAFVGPSSMKQVDVGGGDETFIDLVGVSLSNALLGMDANDPPKTLATMQLIGSIFSNLALLDDKIDDLSFMPMIRFSEWLDEFLCRLFSLLLHLEPSSVL
;
A
#
# COMPACT_ATOMS: atom_id res chain seq x y z
N MET A 1 -57.35 19.45 31.37
CA MET A 1 -56.75 20.66 30.78
C MET A 1 -55.33 20.78 31.29
N HIS A 2 -54.36 20.91 30.37
CA HIS A 2 -53.01 21.53 30.51
C HIS A 2 -52.16 21.15 31.74
N GLY A 3 -50.93 20.67 31.66
CA GLY A 3 -49.96 20.52 30.58
C GLY A 3 -48.61 20.33 31.29
N ASN A 4 -47.99 19.16 31.17
CA ASN A 4 -46.71 18.87 31.83
C ASN A 4 -45.59 19.24 30.86
N GLY A 5 -44.91 20.36 31.15
CA GLY A 5 -43.74 20.82 30.41
C GLY A 5 -42.58 19.84 30.60
N SER A 6 -42.31 19.04 29.57
CA SER A 6 -41.11 18.20 29.51
C SER A 6 -39.90 19.10 29.24
N SER A 7 -39.16 19.42 30.31
CA SER A 7 -37.87 20.09 30.20
C SER A 7 -36.86 19.08 29.64
N ALA A 8 -36.69 19.10 28.32
CA ALA A 8 -35.64 18.36 27.64
C ALA A 8 -34.30 18.95 28.09
N VAL A 9 -33.62 18.24 29.00
CA VAL A 9 -32.25 18.55 29.40
C VAL A 9 -31.36 18.34 28.17
N MET A 10 -31.10 19.45 27.47
CA MET A 10 -30.23 19.54 26.31
C MET A 10 -28.81 19.26 26.79
N LEU A 11 -28.31 18.04 26.55
CA LEU A 11 -26.91 17.70 26.84
C LEU A 11 -25.98 18.64 26.04
N PRO A 12 -24.93 19.22 26.65
CA PRO A 12 -24.06 20.19 26.00
C PRO A 12 -23.38 19.60 24.75
N SER A 13 -23.30 20.38 23.67
CA SER A 13 -22.73 19.99 22.36
C SER A 13 -21.32 19.37 22.43
N ALA A 14 -20.57 19.62 23.51
CA ALA A 14 -19.26 18.99 23.76
C ALA A 14 -19.36 17.47 24.05
N VAL A 15 -20.43 17.00 24.71
CA VAL A 15 -20.65 15.57 24.98
C VAL A 15 -21.02 14.83 23.70
N ARG A 16 -21.76 15.47 22.79
CA ARG A 16 -22.09 14.91 21.47
C ARG A 16 -20.85 14.76 20.58
N ALA A 17 -19.87 15.67 20.71
CA ALA A 17 -18.59 15.61 19.99
C ALA A 17 -17.60 14.57 20.57
N VAL A 18 -17.73 14.23 21.85
CA VAL A 18 -16.94 13.15 22.49
C VAL A 18 -17.57 11.78 22.20
N GLN A 19 -18.90 11.68 22.16
CA GLN A 19 -19.61 10.47 21.72
C GLN A 19 -19.30 10.14 20.26
N SER A 20 -19.23 11.14 19.37
CA SER A 20 -18.85 10.93 17.96
C SER A 20 -17.38 10.57 17.74
N LYS A 21 -16.52 10.69 18.77
CA LYS A 21 -15.13 10.22 18.74
C LYS A 21 -14.96 8.79 19.26
N LEU A 22 -16.01 8.19 19.82
CA LEU A 22 -16.02 6.82 20.34
C LEU A 22 -16.82 5.82 19.47
N ASP A 23 -17.46 6.28 18.39
CA ASP A 23 -17.96 5.43 17.27
C ASP A 23 -16.81 4.85 16.42
N GLY A 24 -15.68 4.58 17.08
CA GLY A 24 -14.43 4.19 16.48
C GLY A 24 -14.46 2.74 16.03
N SER A 25 -14.36 2.58 14.71
CA SER A 25 -13.55 1.54 14.04
C SER A 25 -14.17 0.17 13.78
N ASP A 26 -15.49 0.09 13.54
CA ASP A 26 -16.07 -1.05 12.83
C ASP A 26 -16.04 -0.85 11.30
N PHE A 27 -15.86 -1.96 10.58
CA PHE A 27 -15.78 -2.01 9.12
C PHE A 27 -17.20 -1.93 8.52
N ASN A 28 -17.71 -0.72 8.34
CA ASN A 28 -19.10 -0.51 7.91
C ASN A 28 -19.13 0.09 6.50
N VAL A 29 -19.38 -0.76 5.52
CA VAL A 29 -19.56 -0.36 4.12
C VAL A 29 -21.05 -0.45 3.73
N PRO A 30 -21.58 0.51 2.96
CA PRO A 30 -22.99 0.50 2.59
C PRO A 30 -23.28 -0.62 1.58
N VAL A 31 -24.35 -1.38 1.82
CA VAL A 31 -24.82 -2.42 0.89
C VAL A 31 -26.12 -1.93 0.24
N ALA A 32 -26.10 -1.77 -1.08
CA ALA A 32 -27.19 -1.15 -1.88
C ALA A 32 -27.52 0.30 -1.47
N ASN A 33 -28.70 0.81 -1.87
CA ASN A 33 -29.15 2.18 -1.57
C ASN A 33 -29.59 2.39 -0.11
N GLY A 34 -29.41 1.39 0.76
CA GLY A 34 -29.88 1.41 2.13
C GLY A 34 -28.85 2.01 3.08
N SER A 35 -29.13 3.20 3.64
CA SER A 35 -28.54 3.63 4.90
C SER A 35 -29.28 2.96 6.07
N GLY A 36 -29.20 1.64 6.16
CA GLY A 36 -29.81 0.87 7.23
C GLY A 36 -28.99 0.96 8.51
N SER A 37 -29.63 1.27 9.64
CA SER A 37 -29.04 1.05 10.96
C SER A 37 -29.14 -0.43 11.33
N TYR A 38 -28.22 -0.92 12.16
CA TYR A 38 -28.31 -2.27 12.72
C TYR A 38 -29.64 -2.46 13.46
N PRO A 39 -30.28 -3.64 13.35
CA PRO A 39 -31.48 -3.96 14.11
C PRO A 39 -31.20 -4.14 15.62
N TYR A 40 -29.93 -4.12 16.04
CA TYR A 40 -29.48 -4.22 17.42
C TYR A 40 -28.37 -3.20 17.69
N SER A 41 -28.27 -2.72 18.93
CA SER A 41 -27.18 -1.83 19.34
C SER A 41 -25.85 -2.59 19.31
N LEU A 42 -24.87 -2.08 18.58
CA LEU A 42 -23.49 -2.58 18.62
C LEU A 42 -22.75 -2.13 19.90
N ASP A 43 -23.36 -1.21 20.66
CA ASP A 43 -22.72 -0.63 21.82
C ASP A 43 -22.78 -1.60 23.01
N VAL A 44 -21.60 -1.93 23.52
CA VAL A 44 -21.43 -2.84 24.65
C VAL A 44 -21.97 -2.17 25.92
N PRO A 45 -22.91 -2.78 26.68
CA PRO A 45 -23.44 -2.20 27.91
C PRO A 45 -22.33 -1.69 28.83
N ARG A 46 -22.49 -0.48 29.39
CA ARG A 46 -21.44 0.19 30.17
C ARG A 46 -20.81 -0.69 31.25
N ASN A 47 -21.61 -1.57 31.86
CA ASN A 47 -21.19 -2.49 32.92
C ASN A 47 -20.31 -3.65 32.41
N THR A 48 -20.48 -4.09 31.17
CA THR A 48 -19.64 -5.14 30.56
C THR A 48 -18.35 -4.58 29.99
N ARG A 49 -18.28 -3.26 29.74
CA ARG A 49 -17.05 -2.56 29.31
C ARG A 49 -15.92 -2.61 30.35
N PHE A 50 -16.24 -2.85 31.62
CA PHE A 50 -15.25 -3.06 32.70
C PHE A 50 -14.68 -4.48 32.72
N LEU A 51 -15.39 -5.46 32.15
CA LEU A 51 -14.95 -6.87 32.13
C LEU A 51 -13.89 -7.12 31.06
N PHE A 52 -13.92 -6.34 29.97
CA PHE A 52 -12.91 -6.38 28.93
C PHE A 52 -11.94 -5.22 29.15
N SER A 53 -10.67 -5.52 29.41
CA SER A 53 -9.66 -4.48 29.59
C SER A 53 -9.73 -3.51 28.40
N ASN A 54 -9.82 -2.22 28.68
CA ASN A 54 -9.81 -1.14 27.69
C ASN A 54 -8.42 -1.00 27.03
N ARG A 55 -7.70 -2.10 26.79
CA ARG A 55 -6.56 -2.15 25.88
C ARG A 55 -7.13 -1.94 24.49
N THR A 56 -7.19 -0.67 24.13
CA THR A 56 -7.63 -0.07 22.87
C THR A 56 -6.86 -0.64 21.67
N SER A 57 -7.03 -1.92 21.37
CA SER A 57 -6.81 -2.39 20.02
C SER A 57 -7.98 -1.88 19.21
N THR A 58 -7.71 -1.04 18.22
CA THR A 58 -8.70 -0.69 17.20
C THR A 58 -9.31 -2.00 16.68
N PRO A 59 -10.66 -2.16 16.61
CA PRO A 59 -11.28 -3.36 16.05
C PRO A 59 -10.67 -3.78 14.71
N ALA A 60 -10.36 -2.84 13.82
CA ALA A 60 -9.63 -3.11 12.57
C ALA A 60 -8.30 -3.88 12.79
N LYS A 61 -7.51 -3.53 13.81
CA LYS A 61 -6.25 -4.23 14.14
C LYS A 61 -6.51 -5.63 14.67
N ALA A 62 -7.54 -5.81 15.50
CA ALA A 62 -7.89 -7.11 16.05
C ALA A 62 -8.40 -8.06 14.96
N ILE A 63 -9.29 -7.57 14.10
CA ILE A 63 -9.82 -8.30 12.94
C ILE A 63 -8.67 -8.69 11.99
N ALA A 64 -7.82 -7.73 11.61
CA ALA A 64 -6.68 -7.99 10.75
C ALA A 64 -5.72 -9.03 11.34
N LYS A 65 -5.41 -8.93 12.64
CA LYS A 65 -4.57 -9.91 13.33
C LYS A 65 -5.20 -11.30 13.29
N SER A 66 -6.49 -11.43 13.58
CA SER A 66 -7.19 -12.71 13.54
C SER A 66 -7.14 -13.32 12.14
N ILE A 67 -7.47 -12.54 11.10
CA ILE A 67 -7.41 -12.99 9.71
C ILE A 67 -6.01 -13.50 9.37
N VAL A 68 -4.98 -12.67 9.59
CA VAL A 68 -3.60 -12.99 9.23
C VAL A 68 -3.13 -14.27 9.91
N TYR A 69 -3.43 -14.49 11.20
CA TYR A 69 -2.98 -15.68 11.93
C TYR A 69 -3.83 -16.95 11.65
N MET A 70 -5.02 -16.79 11.06
CA MET A 70 -5.86 -17.91 10.60
C MET A 70 -5.48 -18.43 9.19
N LEU A 71 -4.71 -17.65 8.42
CA LEU A 71 -4.18 -18.07 7.11
C LEU A 71 -3.10 -19.14 7.30
N LYS A 72 -3.49 -20.41 7.31
CA LYS A 72 -2.57 -21.55 7.43
C LYS A 72 -2.72 -22.47 6.21
N PRO A 73 -1.70 -23.29 5.89
CA PRO A 73 -1.84 -24.34 4.88
C PRO A 73 -3.07 -25.20 5.15
N GLY A 74 -3.88 -25.45 4.13
CA GLY A 74 -5.13 -26.24 4.23
C GLY A 74 -6.31 -25.56 4.95
N SER A 75 -6.18 -24.32 5.42
CA SER A 75 -7.26 -23.59 6.09
C SER A 75 -8.30 -23.04 5.12
N SER A 76 -9.60 -23.15 5.46
CA SER A 76 -10.69 -22.48 4.74
C SER A 76 -10.63 -20.95 4.85
N ALA A 77 -9.82 -20.41 5.77
CA ALA A 77 -9.65 -18.97 5.97
C ALA A 77 -9.19 -18.25 4.69
N LYS A 78 -8.41 -18.90 3.81
CA LYS A 78 -8.01 -18.33 2.51
C LYS A 78 -9.23 -17.97 1.66
N GLN A 79 -10.15 -18.91 1.49
CA GLN A 79 -11.35 -18.71 0.66
C GLN A 79 -12.27 -17.62 1.23
N HIS A 80 -12.43 -17.59 2.57
CA HIS A 80 -13.24 -16.56 3.22
C HIS A 80 -12.60 -15.18 3.13
N PHE A 81 -11.28 -15.09 3.30
CA PHE A 81 -10.54 -13.85 3.19
C PHE A 81 -10.58 -13.28 1.76
N GLU A 82 -10.40 -14.13 0.75
CA GLU A 82 -10.52 -13.69 -0.64
C GLU A 82 -11.92 -13.18 -0.95
N LYS A 83 -12.97 -13.90 -0.52
CA LYS A 83 -14.36 -13.45 -0.68
C LYS A 83 -14.59 -12.11 -0.01
N LEU A 84 -14.09 -11.92 1.22
CA LEU A 84 -14.15 -10.64 1.91
C LEU A 84 -13.51 -9.57 1.04
N VAL A 85 -12.25 -9.74 0.65
CA VAL A 85 -11.50 -8.75 -0.15
C VAL A 85 -12.19 -8.43 -1.48
N ASN A 86 -12.74 -9.42 -2.19
CA ASN A 86 -13.49 -9.19 -3.43
C ASN A 86 -14.73 -8.30 -3.20
N ILE A 87 -15.42 -8.44 -2.06
CA ILE A 87 -16.54 -7.55 -1.70
C ILE A 87 -16.03 -6.13 -1.39
N LEU A 88 -14.85 -6.02 -0.79
CA LEU A 88 -14.29 -4.74 -0.38
C LEU A 88 -13.65 -3.96 -1.52
N GLU A 89 -13.16 -4.65 -2.55
CA GLU A 89 -12.42 -4.08 -3.68
C GLU A 89 -13.11 -2.86 -4.29
N GLN A 90 -14.43 -2.94 -4.50
CA GLN A 90 -15.19 -1.83 -5.09
C GLN A 90 -15.14 -0.54 -4.26
N TYR A 91 -14.99 -0.61 -2.94
CA TYR A 91 -14.95 0.57 -2.07
C TYR A 91 -13.57 1.24 -2.04
N TYR A 92 -12.54 0.59 -2.60
CA TYR A 92 -11.23 1.19 -2.82
C TYR A 92 -11.17 1.98 -4.12
N HIS A 93 -12.19 1.88 -4.98
CA HIS A 93 -12.24 2.63 -6.22
C HIS A 93 -12.32 4.16 -5.97
N PRO A 94 -11.59 5.01 -6.71
CA PRO A 94 -11.58 6.48 -6.55
C PRO A 94 -12.96 7.14 -6.48
N SER A 95 -13.94 6.62 -7.22
CA SER A 95 -15.31 7.15 -7.26
C SER A 95 -16.20 6.70 -6.10
N ASN A 96 -15.76 5.72 -5.31
CA ASN A 96 -16.54 5.08 -4.24
C ASN A 96 -16.04 5.45 -2.83
N GLY A 97 -15.32 6.57 -2.73
CA GLY A 97 -14.88 7.13 -1.46
C GLY A 97 -16.05 7.62 -0.61
N GLY A 98 -15.95 7.47 0.72
CA GLY A 98 -16.99 7.86 1.66
C GLY A 98 -16.54 7.79 3.12
N ARG A 99 -17.49 7.82 4.05
CA ARG A 99 -17.20 7.77 5.50
C ARG A 99 -16.46 6.48 5.91
N TRP A 100 -16.63 5.41 5.14
CA TRP A 100 -15.95 4.13 5.35
C TRP A 100 -14.47 4.15 4.98
N THR A 101 -14.02 5.05 4.10
CA THR A 101 -12.67 5.05 3.53
C THR A 101 -11.58 5.05 4.60
N TYR A 102 -11.75 5.77 5.70
CA TYR A 102 -10.81 5.74 6.82
C TYR A 102 -10.73 4.36 7.50
N SER A 103 -11.87 3.70 7.71
CA SER A 103 -11.91 2.34 8.28
C SER A 103 -11.26 1.33 7.33
N LEU A 104 -11.51 1.47 6.02
CA LEU A 104 -10.86 0.66 4.99
C LEU A 104 -9.34 0.83 4.98
N GLU A 105 -8.88 2.09 4.98
CA GLU A 105 -7.46 2.44 5.08
C GLU A 105 -6.80 1.78 6.29
N ARG A 106 -7.39 1.95 7.49
CA ARG A 106 -6.88 1.31 8.72
C ARG A 106 -6.87 -0.21 8.64
N PHE A 107 -7.86 -0.80 7.98
CA PHE A 107 -7.93 -2.25 7.79
C PHE A 107 -6.79 -2.75 6.89
N LEU A 108 -6.55 -2.12 5.73
CA LEU A 108 -5.41 -2.45 4.85
C LEU A 108 -4.08 -2.27 5.58
N TYR A 109 -3.88 -1.14 6.24
CA TYR A 109 -2.68 -0.87 7.04
C TYR A 109 -2.42 -1.99 8.04
N HIS A 110 -3.44 -2.37 8.83
CA HIS A 110 -3.27 -3.40 9.84
C HIS A 110 -3.10 -4.80 9.25
N LEU A 111 -3.72 -5.13 8.12
CA LEU A 111 -3.49 -6.40 7.42
C LEU A 111 -2.01 -6.56 7.07
N VAL A 112 -1.43 -5.56 6.39
CA VAL A 112 -0.03 -5.61 5.95
C VAL A 112 0.94 -5.61 7.13
N ILE A 113 0.71 -4.78 8.16
CA ILE A 113 1.58 -4.73 9.34
C ILE A 113 1.52 -6.02 10.16
N GLN A 114 0.34 -6.63 10.33
CA GLN A 114 0.23 -7.90 11.06
C GLN A 114 0.87 -9.05 10.27
N PHE A 115 0.73 -9.02 8.94
CA PHE A 115 1.37 -9.96 8.03
C PHE A 115 2.90 -9.88 8.12
N GLN A 116 3.47 -8.69 8.02
CA GLN A 116 4.91 -8.47 8.19
C GLN A 116 5.41 -8.97 9.54
N LYS A 117 4.69 -8.66 10.64
CA LYS A 117 5.04 -9.14 11.98
C LYS A 117 4.99 -10.65 12.09
N ARG A 118 4.02 -11.30 11.45
CA ARG A 118 3.92 -12.74 11.41
C ARG A 118 5.13 -13.36 10.71
N LEU A 119 5.51 -12.82 9.54
CA LEU A 119 6.69 -13.28 8.81
C LEU A 119 7.98 -13.12 9.63
N GLN A 120 8.15 -12.00 10.34
CA GLN A 120 9.31 -11.80 11.21
C GLN A 120 9.37 -12.80 12.37
N ASN A 121 8.22 -13.11 12.99
CA ASN A 121 8.17 -14.05 14.10
C ASN A 121 8.41 -15.50 13.66
N GLU A 122 8.00 -15.85 12.45
CA GLU A 122 8.12 -17.20 11.91
C GLU A 122 9.49 -17.50 11.31
N GLN A 123 10.42 -16.53 11.21
CA GLN A 123 11.83 -16.81 10.89
C GLN A 123 12.52 -17.73 11.92
N LEU A 124 11.86 -18.02 13.05
CA LEU A 124 12.28 -19.02 14.04
C LEU A 124 11.63 -20.38 13.70
N PRO A 125 12.41 -21.47 13.53
CA PRO A 125 11.93 -22.77 13.07
C PRO A 125 10.84 -23.32 14.00
N THR A 126 9.59 -23.26 13.54
CA THR A 126 8.40 -23.78 14.24
C THR A 126 7.55 -24.55 13.23
N GLU A 127 6.93 -25.67 13.62
CA GLU A 127 6.21 -26.59 12.72
C GLU A 127 4.98 -26.01 11.99
N GLN A 128 4.65 -24.74 12.20
CA GLN A 128 3.54 -24.03 11.52
C GLN A 128 4.04 -22.83 10.71
N HIS A 129 5.09 -23.02 9.91
CA HIS A 129 5.59 -21.99 8.99
C HIS A 129 4.51 -21.59 7.99
N PHE A 130 4.33 -20.29 7.80
CA PHE A 130 3.60 -19.72 6.68
C PHE A 130 4.40 -19.93 5.40
N GLY A 131 3.91 -20.78 4.52
CA GLY A 131 4.62 -21.18 3.30
C GLY A 131 4.61 -20.11 2.21
N GLU A 132 5.44 -20.32 1.19
CA GLU A 132 5.53 -19.48 0.00
C GLU A 132 4.16 -19.34 -0.71
N SER A 133 3.40 -20.43 -0.80
CA SER A 133 2.04 -20.41 -1.38
C SER A 133 1.10 -19.46 -0.63
N GLU A 134 1.16 -19.43 0.70
CA GLU A 134 0.36 -18.51 1.50
C GLU A 134 0.81 -17.04 1.33
N ARG A 135 2.12 -16.78 1.18
CA ARG A 135 2.65 -15.44 0.89
C ARG A 135 2.15 -14.94 -0.45
N VAL A 136 2.35 -15.71 -1.51
CA VAL A 136 1.86 -15.43 -2.86
C VAL A 136 0.35 -15.18 -2.86
N PHE A 137 -0.43 -16.00 -2.14
CA PHE A 137 -1.87 -15.81 -2.01
C PHE A 137 -2.22 -14.48 -1.31
N PHE A 138 -1.57 -14.17 -0.20
CA PHE A 138 -1.82 -12.93 0.55
C PHE A 138 -1.48 -11.70 -0.30
N VAL A 139 -0.31 -11.69 -0.96
CA VAL A 139 0.14 -10.59 -1.81
C VAL A 139 -0.83 -10.38 -2.97
N ASN A 140 -1.19 -11.42 -3.73
CA ASN A 140 -2.16 -11.31 -4.81
C ASN A 140 -3.52 -10.78 -4.34
N THR A 141 -3.96 -11.20 -3.15
CA THR A 141 -5.22 -10.71 -2.56
C THR A 141 -5.12 -9.22 -2.21
N MET A 142 -4.00 -8.76 -1.65
CA MET A 142 -3.78 -7.34 -1.34
C MET A 142 -3.61 -6.48 -2.59
N LEU A 143 -3.01 -7.00 -3.65
CA LEU A 143 -2.86 -6.30 -4.92
C LEU A 143 -4.22 -5.87 -5.50
N LYS A 144 -5.30 -6.64 -5.30
CA LYS A 144 -6.67 -6.21 -5.69
C LYS A 144 -7.09 -4.89 -5.03
N LEU A 145 -6.80 -4.72 -3.74
CA LEU A 145 -7.14 -3.50 -3.00
C LEU A 145 -6.20 -2.34 -3.35
N ILE A 146 -4.90 -2.64 -3.46
CA ILE A 146 -3.86 -1.68 -3.85
C ILE A 146 -4.15 -1.10 -5.23
N ASP A 147 -4.54 -1.94 -6.18
CA ASP A 147 -4.78 -1.56 -7.56
C ASP A 147 -5.87 -0.50 -7.73
N ARG A 148 -6.90 -0.56 -6.90
CA ARG A 148 -7.97 0.44 -6.87
C ARG A 148 -7.59 1.63 -5.98
N GLY A 149 -7.05 1.32 -4.79
CA GLY A 149 -6.78 2.30 -3.74
C GLY A 149 -5.68 3.30 -4.09
N GLN A 150 -4.75 2.94 -4.97
CA GLN A 150 -3.68 3.83 -5.44
C GLN A 150 -4.21 5.10 -6.11
N TYR A 151 -5.41 5.02 -6.69
CA TYR A 151 -6.06 6.14 -7.36
C TYR A 151 -6.99 6.93 -6.44
N SER A 152 -7.05 6.60 -5.14
CA SER A 152 -7.99 7.24 -4.22
C SER A 152 -7.76 8.75 -4.12
N LYS A 153 -8.87 9.49 -4.09
CA LYS A 153 -8.87 10.94 -3.79
C LYS A 153 -8.57 11.24 -2.32
N ASN A 154 -8.60 10.21 -1.46
CA ASN A 154 -8.25 10.34 -0.05
C ASN A 154 -6.74 10.11 0.11
N GLU A 155 -6.03 11.15 0.54
CA GLU A 155 -4.57 11.13 0.69
C GLU A 155 -4.09 10.05 1.68
N HIS A 156 -4.78 9.86 2.81
CA HIS A 156 -4.38 8.83 3.77
C HIS A 156 -4.50 7.41 3.20
N LEU A 157 -5.55 7.15 2.41
CA LEU A 157 -5.68 5.85 1.75
C LEU A 157 -4.60 5.65 0.69
N SER A 158 -4.34 6.64 -0.16
CA SER A 158 -3.32 6.52 -1.22
C SER A 158 -1.91 6.37 -0.63
N GLU A 159 -1.59 7.08 0.46
CA GLU A 159 -0.34 6.91 1.21
C GLU A 159 -0.20 5.53 1.85
N THR A 160 -1.30 5.03 2.43
CA THR A 160 -1.32 3.69 3.02
C THR A 160 -1.13 2.63 1.96
N VAL A 161 -1.71 2.81 0.79
CA VAL A 161 -1.50 1.92 -0.36
C VAL A 161 -0.05 1.98 -0.84
N ALA A 162 0.57 3.15 -0.89
CA ALA A 162 1.99 3.30 -1.22
C ALA A 162 2.88 2.54 -0.24
N ALA A 163 2.67 2.75 1.07
CA ALA A 163 3.41 2.06 2.13
C ALA A 163 3.15 0.55 2.12
N ALA A 164 1.91 0.11 1.89
CA ALA A 164 1.56 -1.30 1.77
C ALA A 164 2.28 -1.96 0.58
N THR A 165 2.26 -1.33 -0.59
CA THR A 165 2.94 -1.81 -1.80
C THR A 165 4.44 -1.95 -1.55
N SER A 166 5.03 -0.96 -0.88
CA SER A 166 6.44 -0.95 -0.47
C SER A 166 6.81 -2.08 0.49
N ILE A 167 5.98 -2.36 1.50
CA ILE A 167 6.23 -3.49 2.39
C ILE A 167 6.11 -4.82 1.63
N LEU A 168 5.11 -4.96 0.76
CA LEU A 168 4.88 -6.20 0.02
C LEU A 168 5.93 -6.45 -1.07
N SER A 169 6.57 -5.41 -1.62
CA SER A 169 7.66 -5.57 -2.59
C SER A 169 8.88 -6.28 -2.01
N TYR A 170 9.11 -6.20 -0.69
CA TYR A 170 10.12 -7.04 -0.02
C TYR A 170 9.70 -8.49 0.17
N VAL A 171 8.41 -8.75 0.29
CA VAL A 171 7.90 -10.08 0.62
C VAL A 171 7.84 -10.95 -0.62
N GLU A 172 7.22 -10.46 -1.70
CA GLU A 172 7.10 -11.17 -2.98
C GLU A 172 7.41 -10.19 -4.14
N PRO A 173 8.70 -9.86 -4.37
CA PRO A 173 9.11 -8.91 -5.40
C PRO A 173 8.70 -9.34 -6.81
N SER A 174 8.71 -10.64 -7.08
CA SER A 174 8.31 -11.24 -8.37
C SER A 174 6.89 -10.89 -8.80
N LEU A 175 6.00 -10.57 -7.85
CA LEU A 175 4.61 -10.18 -8.13
C LEU A 175 4.43 -8.66 -8.09
N VAL A 176 5.01 -8.01 -7.09
CA VAL A 176 4.75 -6.59 -6.82
C VAL A 176 5.50 -5.68 -7.79
N LEU A 177 6.71 -6.04 -8.21
CA LEU A 177 7.52 -5.16 -9.07
C LEU A 177 6.99 -5.08 -10.50
N PRO A 178 6.62 -6.19 -11.17
CA PRO A 178 5.95 -6.09 -12.47
C PRO A 178 4.67 -5.28 -12.40
N PHE A 179 3.90 -5.44 -11.31
CA PHE A 179 2.71 -4.65 -11.05
C PHE A 179 3.03 -3.14 -10.96
N VAL A 180 4.01 -2.76 -10.15
CA VAL A 180 4.45 -1.37 -10.01
C VAL A 180 4.97 -0.79 -11.33
N ALA A 181 5.82 -1.54 -12.04
CA ALA A 181 6.40 -1.10 -13.31
C ALA A 181 5.31 -0.84 -14.37
N SER A 182 4.33 -1.74 -14.47
CA SER A 182 3.18 -1.56 -15.37
C SER A 182 2.37 -0.31 -15.01
N ARG A 183 2.11 -0.07 -13.72
CA ARG A 183 1.37 1.12 -13.26
C ARG A 183 2.14 2.41 -13.46
N PHE A 184 3.46 2.38 -13.27
CA PHE A 184 4.34 3.49 -13.56
C PHE A 184 4.33 3.85 -15.05
N GLN A 185 4.42 2.86 -15.95
CA GLN A 185 4.34 3.11 -17.39
C GLN A 185 3.00 3.74 -17.79
N MET A 186 1.88 3.24 -17.27
CA MET A 186 0.57 3.85 -17.50
C MET A 186 0.49 5.30 -16.98
N ALA A 187 1.13 5.57 -15.84
CA ALA A 187 1.21 6.92 -15.29
C ALA A 187 2.01 7.87 -16.19
N LEU A 188 3.07 7.38 -16.84
CA LEU A 188 3.89 8.18 -17.75
C LEU A 188 3.17 8.58 -19.03
N GLU A 189 2.32 7.69 -19.55
CA GLU A 189 1.46 7.94 -20.72
C GLU A 189 0.31 8.91 -20.40
N THR A 190 -0.05 9.05 -19.13
CA THR A 190 -1.19 9.87 -18.69
C THR A 190 -0.72 11.16 -18.02
N MET A 191 -1.10 12.32 -18.57
CA MET A 191 -0.67 13.66 -18.10
C MET A 191 -1.10 14.04 -16.65
N THR A 192 -1.83 13.17 -15.92
CA THR A 192 -2.51 13.54 -14.66
C THR A 192 -2.19 12.63 -13.46
N ALA A 193 -1.18 11.77 -13.56
CA ALA A 193 -0.99 10.64 -12.66
C ALA A 193 0.16 10.81 -11.61
N THR A 194 0.34 11.99 -11.03
CA THR A 194 1.42 12.26 -10.05
C THR A 194 1.36 11.38 -8.79
N HIS A 195 0.16 11.04 -8.31
CA HIS A 195 -0.01 10.12 -7.16
C HIS A 195 0.45 8.68 -7.47
N GLN A 196 0.36 8.25 -8.72
CA GLN A 196 0.79 6.90 -9.15
C GLN A 196 2.32 6.80 -9.12
N LEU A 197 2.98 7.88 -9.50
CA LEU A 197 4.44 8.00 -9.45
C LEU A 197 4.96 7.92 -7.99
N LYS A 198 4.27 8.53 -7.01
CA LYS A 198 4.63 8.41 -5.57
C LYS A 198 4.64 6.95 -5.09
N ILE A 199 3.68 6.13 -5.54
CA ILE A 199 3.56 4.70 -5.17
C ILE A 199 4.68 3.88 -5.80
N ALA A 200 5.02 4.14 -7.06
CA ALA A 200 6.12 3.48 -7.74
C ALA A 200 7.47 3.82 -7.10
N VAL A 201 7.72 5.09 -6.81
CA VAL A 201 8.92 5.55 -6.09
C VAL A 201 9.03 4.88 -4.72
N MET A 202 7.97 4.90 -3.91
CA MET A 202 8.01 4.31 -2.56
C MET A 202 8.15 2.79 -2.57
N SER A 203 7.65 2.09 -3.58
CA SER A 203 7.75 0.62 -3.64
C SER A 203 9.11 0.14 -4.14
N VAL A 204 9.72 0.90 -5.04
CA VAL A 204 11.06 0.64 -5.57
C VAL A 204 12.15 1.11 -4.60
N ALA A 205 11.93 2.21 -3.85
CA ALA A 205 12.87 2.75 -2.84
C ALA A 205 13.11 1.80 -1.69
N PHE A 206 12.23 0.84 -1.52
CA PHE A 206 12.35 -0.12 -0.47
C PHE A 206 12.92 -1.45 -0.96
N VAL A 207 13.04 -1.80 -2.24
CA VAL A 207 13.59 -3.13 -2.62
C VAL A 207 15.07 -3.28 -2.21
N GLY A 208 15.32 -3.79 -1.00
CA GLY A 208 16.63 -4.10 -0.42
C GLY A 208 16.74 -5.60 -0.14
N PRO A 209 17.96 -6.10 0.18
CA PRO A 209 18.41 -7.49 -0.02
C PRO A 209 17.69 -8.61 0.74
N SER A 210 16.60 -8.35 1.47
CA SER A 210 15.93 -9.39 2.27
C SER A 210 15.17 -10.44 1.44
N SER A 211 15.04 -10.26 0.13
CA SER A 211 14.41 -11.25 -0.77
C SER A 211 15.41 -12.03 -1.64
N MET A 212 16.71 -11.66 -1.64
CA MET A 212 17.74 -12.36 -2.42
C MET A 212 18.37 -13.54 -1.67
N LYS A 213 17.88 -13.86 -0.47
CA LYS A 213 18.24 -15.10 0.22
C LYS A 213 17.11 -16.12 0.08
N GLN A 214 17.39 -17.15 -0.70
CA GLN A 214 16.62 -18.38 -0.94
C GLN A 214 15.67 -18.36 -2.12
N VAL A 215 16.20 -18.39 -3.34
CA VAL A 215 15.88 -19.49 -4.28
C VAL A 215 17.12 -19.71 -5.16
N ASP A 216 17.85 -20.79 -4.88
CA ASP A 216 18.93 -21.32 -5.71
C ASP A 216 18.34 -21.98 -6.98
N VAL A 217 17.64 -21.18 -7.78
CA VAL A 217 17.10 -21.54 -9.09
C VAL A 217 17.49 -20.39 -10.02
N GLY A 218 18.60 -20.57 -10.74
CA GLY A 218 19.29 -19.56 -11.54
C GLY A 218 18.50 -19.01 -12.73
N GLY A 219 17.42 -18.27 -12.47
CA GLY A 219 16.63 -17.54 -13.46
C GLY A 219 15.78 -16.38 -12.90
N GLY A 220 15.63 -16.28 -11.57
CA GLY A 220 14.89 -15.17 -10.93
C GLY A 220 15.64 -13.84 -10.99
N ASP A 221 16.96 -13.88 -10.83
CA ASP A 221 17.80 -12.67 -10.79
C ASP A 221 17.88 -11.99 -12.16
N GLU A 222 17.98 -12.76 -13.25
CA GLU A 222 18.01 -12.21 -14.61
C GLU A 222 16.69 -11.49 -14.95
N THR A 223 15.56 -12.11 -14.65
CA THR A 223 14.23 -11.53 -14.90
C THR A 223 14.01 -10.24 -14.09
N PHE A 224 14.55 -10.18 -12.87
CA PHE A 224 14.49 -8.99 -12.03
C PHE A 224 15.37 -7.86 -12.58
N ILE A 225 16.60 -8.16 -12.99
CA ILE A 225 17.52 -7.16 -13.55
C ILE A 225 16.95 -6.60 -14.86
N ASP A 226 16.37 -7.45 -15.72
CA ASP A 226 15.69 -7.04 -16.94
C ASP A 226 14.51 -6.11 -16.63
N LEU A 227 13.69 -6.46 -15.63
CA LEU A 227 12.57 -5.62 -15.20
C LEU A 227 13.05 -4.25 -14.67
N VAL A 228 14.14 -4.23 -13.90
CA VAL A 228 14.75 -2.98 -13.40
C VAL A 228 15.28 -2.15 -14.56
N GLY A 229 15.98 -2.76 -15.52
CA GLY A 229 16.48 -2.09 -16.72
C GLY A 229 15.37 -1.49 -17.59
N VAL A 230 14.31 -2.24 -17.82
CA VAL A 230 13.11 -1.76 -18.53
C VAL A 230 12.44 -0.62 -17.75
N SER A 231 12.29 -0.76 -16.43
CA SER A 231 11.70 0.28 -15.58
C SER A 231 12.53 1.57 -15.59
N LEU A 232 13.85 1.44 -15.55
CA LEU A 232 14.80 2.55 -15.58
C LEU A 232 14.79 3.26 -16.95
N SER A 233 14.71 2.49 -18.04
CA SER A 233 14.58 3.04 -19.41
C SER A 233 13.24 3.75 -19.60
N ASN A 234 12.15 3.14 -19.12
CA ASN A 234 10.82 3.77 -19.15
C ASN A 234 10.76 5.02 -18.29
N ALA A 235 11.46 5.07 -17.14
CA ALA A 235 11.53 6.25 -16.30
C ALA A 235 12.08 7.46 -17.04
N LEU A 236 13.02 7.28 -17.98
CA LEU A 236 13.53 8.39 -18.79
C LEU A 236 12.44 9.14 -19.58
N LEU A 237 11.34 8.47 -19.95
CA LEU A 237 10.17 9.09 -20.61
C LEU A 237 9.41 10.05 -19.70
N GLY A 238 9.65 10.02 -18.39
CA GLY A 238 9.05 10.90 -17.41
C GLY A 238 9.76 12.24 -17.19
N MET A 239 10.95 12.42 -17.79
CA MET A 239 11.66 13.69 -17.75
C MET A 239 11.03 14.69 -18.72
N ASP A 240 10.24 15.61 -18.19
CA ASP A 240 9.51 16.64 -18.94
C ASP A 240 9.71 18.01 -18.30
N ALA A 241 10.29 18.95 -19.06
CA ALA A 241 10.51 20.33 -18.62
C ALA A 241 9.19 21.07 -18.33
N ASN A 242 8.07 20.63 -18.92
CA ASN A 242 6.75 21.25 -18.76
C ASN A 242 5.95 20.65 -17.59
N ASP A 243 6.40 19.54 -17.00
CA ASP A 243 5.73 18.87 -15.88
C ASP A 243 6.73 18.60 -14.74
N PRO A 244 7.05 19.62 -13.91
CA PRO A 244 7.98 19.49 -12.80
C PRO A 244 7.60 18.38 -11.80
N PRO A 245 6.32 18.17 -11.43
CA PRO A 245 5.91 17.04 -10.61
C PRO A 245 6.26 15.67 -11.21
N LYS A 246 6.04 15.47 -12.52
CA LYS A 246 6.38 14.23 -13.23
C LYS A 246 7.89 14.00 -13.26
N THR A 247 8.65 15.06 -13.56
CA THR A 247 10.12 15.02 -13.54
C THR A 247 10.66 14.71 -12.14
N LEU A 248 10.12 15.34 -11.08
CA LEU A 248 10.54 15.09 -9.70
C LEU A 248 10.35 13.63 -9.32
N ALA A 249 9.17 13.06 -9.58
CA ALA A 249 8.90 11.68 -9.21
C ALA A 249 9.73 10.68 -10.04
N THR A 250 10.01 11.01 -11.31
CA THR A 250 10.94 10.26 -12.16
C THR A 250 12.35 10.25 -11.57
N MET A 251 12.87 11.42 -11.18
CA MET A 251 14.21 11.53 -10.57
C MET A 251 14.29 10.81 -9.22
N GLN A 252 13.22 10.88 -8.41
CA GLN A 252 13.13 10.14 -7.16
C GLN A 252 13.15 8.62 -7.39
N LEU A 253 12.47 8.12 -8.43
CA LEU A 253 12.47 6.69 -8.78
C LEU A 253 13.89 6.25 -9.18
N ILE A 254 14.52 6.99 -10.09
CA ILE A 254 15.89 6.72 -10.55
C ILE A 254 16.85 6.70 -9.35
N GLY A 255 16.84 7.75 -8.51
CA GLY A 255 17.69 7.83 -7.33
C GLY A 255 17.43 6.70 -6.32
N SER A 256 16.17 6.28 -6.18
CA SER A 256 15.78 5.15 -5.35
C SER A 256 16.34 3.83 -5.86
N ILE A 257 16.27 3.58 -7.18
CA ILE A 257 16.83 2.36 -7.80
C ILE A 257 18.33 2.31 -7.54
N PHE A 258 19.06 3.39 -7.85
CA PHE A 258 20.51 3.42 -7.64
C PHE A 258 20.93 3.31 -6.18
N SER A 259 20.18 3.91 -5.25
CA SER A 259 20.47 3.80 -3.81
C SER A 259 20.35 2.35 -3.32
N ASN A 260 19.36 1.61 -3.83
CA ASN A 260 19.20 0.20 -3.49
C ASN A 260 20.23 -0.70 -4.18
N LEU A 261 20.64 -0.38 -5.40
CA LEU A 261 21.70 -1.10 -6.10
C LEU A 261 23.07 -0.93 -5.44
N ALA A 262 23.41 0.29 -5.00
CA ALA A 262 24.66 0.54 -4.29
C ALA A 262 24.76 -0.30 -2.99
N LEU A 263 23.64 -0.54 -2.30
CA LEU A 263 23.57 -1.41 -1.13
C LEU A 263 23.81 -2.91 -1.47
N LEU A 264 23.56 -3.32 -2.72
CA LEU A 264 23.75 -4.69 -3.22
C LEU A 264 25.19 -4.94 -3.68
N ASP A 265 25.80 -3.96 -4.36
CA ASP A 265 27.19 -4.02 -4.85
C ASP A 265 28.18 -4.21 -3.69
N ASP A 266 27.96 -3.53 -2.55
CA ASP A 266 28.74 -3.69 -1.32
C ASP A 266 28.65 -5.11 -0.68
N LYS A 267 27.75 -5.98 -1.15
CA LYS A 267 27.51 -7.32 -0.58
C LYS A 267 27.79 -8.49 -1.52
N ILE A 268 27.92 -8.26 -2.82
CA ILE A 268 28.08 -9.31 -3.82
C ILE A 268 29.11 -8.84 -4.85
N ASP A 269 30.38 -9.20 -4.63
CA ASP A 269 31.52 -8.97 -5.56
C ASP A 269 31.32 -9.53 -6.98
N ASP A 270 30.19 -10.21 -7.26
CA ASP A 270 29.95 -10.98 -8.49
C ASP A 270 28.66 -10.61 -9.25
N LEU A 271 27.82 -9.68 -8.79
CA LEU A 271 26.61 -9.30 -9.52
C LEU A 271 26.88 -8.13 -10.47
N SER A 272 27.37 -8.46 -11.67
CA SER A 272 27.62 -7.50 -12.74
C SER A 272 26.31 -6.94 -13.35
N PHE A 273 25.58 -6.15 -12.56
CA PHE A 273 24.36 -5.42 -12.93
C PHE A 273 24.63 -4.40 -14.06
N MET A 274 25.79 -3.75 -14.01
CA MET A 274 26.18 -2.68 -14.94
C MET A 274 26.30 -3.14 -16.41
N PRO A 275 26.93 -4.30 -16.71
CA PRO A 275 26.87 -4.89 -18.05
C PRO A 275 25.47 -5.31 -18.50
N MET A 276 24.63 -5.82 -17.59
CA MET A 276 23.35 -6.44 -17.94
C MET A 276 22.32 -5.42 -18.43
N ILE A 277 22.33 -4.21 -17.88
CA ILE A 277 21.39 -3.14 -18.28
C ILE A 277 21.96 -2.26 -19.40
N ARG A 278 23.12 -2.60 -19.96
CA ARG A 278 23.86 -1.70 -20.87
C ARG A 278 23.97 -0.29 -20.29
N PHE A 279 24.37 -0.22 -19.02
CA PHE A 279 24.29 1.00 -18.23
C PHE A 279 24.94 2.21 -18.91
N SER A 280 26.01 2.02 -19.69
CA SER A 280 26.63 3.08 -20.49
C SER A 280 25.67 3.72 -21.49
N GLU A 281 24.93 2.92 -22.28
CA GLU A 281 23.97 3.42 -23.27
C GLU A 281 22.82 4.17 -22.59
N TRP A 282 22.32 3.60 -21.47
CA TRP A 282 21.28 4.23 -20.68
C TRP A 282 21.73 5.54 -20.03
N LEU A 283 22.97 5.60 -19.52
CA LEU A 283 23.55 6.79 -18.88
C LEU A 283 23.71 7.93 -19.89
N ASP A 284 24.16 7.62 -21.11
CA ASP A 284 24.25 8.59 -22.19
C ASP A 284 22.86 9.18 -22.51
N GLU A 285 21.84 8.33 -22.64
CA GLU A 285 20.46 8.79 -22.88
C GLU A 285 19.93 9.64 -21.72
N PHE A 286 20.18 9.23 -20.48
CA PHE A 286 19.82 9.99 -19.28
C PHE A 286 20.45 11.38 -19.28
N LEU A 287 21.77 11.47 -19.52
CA LEU A 287 22.49 12.75 -19.54
C LEU A 287 22.01 13.65 -20.67
N CYS A 288 21.78 13.11 -21.87
CA CYS A 288 21.21 13.87 -22.98
C CYS A 288 19.85 14.48 -22.64
N ARG A 289 18.95 13.71 -22.02
CA ARG A 289 17.64 14.20 -21.59
C ARG A 289 17.75 15.19 -20.43
N LEU A 290 18.64 14.95 -19.47
CA LEU A 290 18.89 15.86 -18.34
C LEU A 290 19.38 17.22 -18.84
N PHE A 291 20.37 17.25 -19.72
CA PHE A 291 20.86 18.51 -20.28
C PHE A 291 19.80 19.20 -21.13
N SER A 292 19.03 18.46 -21.91
CA SER A 292 17.89 19.02 -22.65
C SER A 292 16.86 19.63 -21.71
N LEU A 293 16.53 18.95 -20.61
CA LEU A 293 15.59 19.46 -19.60
C LEU A 293 16.12 20.73 -18.93
N LEU A 294 17.41 20.77 -18.57
CA LEU A 294 18.06 21.96 -18.00
C LEU A 294 18.12 23.14 -18.97
N LEU A 295 18.25 22.89 -20.28
CA LEU A 295 18.25 23.93 -21.31
C LEU A 295 16.86 24.57 -21.52
N HIS A 296 15.79 23.79 -21.35
CA HIS A 296 14.40 24.24 -21.56
C HIS A 296 13.68 24.62 -20.27
N LEU A 297 14.34 24.50 -19.12
CA LEU A 297 13.84 25.02 -17.85
C LEU A 297 13.84 26.55 -17.92
N GLU A 298 12.65 27.14 -17.99
CA GLU A 298 12.53 28.58 -17.84
C GLU A 298 13.05 28.99 -16.44
N PRO A 299 13.88 30.06 -16.34
CA PRO A 299 14.28 30.57 -15.05
C PRO A 299 13.01 30.97 -14.30
N SER A 300 12.82 30.36 -13.13
CA SER A 300 11.63 30.57 -12.32
C SER A 300 11.49 32.06 -12.02
N SER A 301 10.48 32.72 -12.61
CA SER A 301 10.06 34.05 -12.21
C SER A 301 9.33 33.97 -10.87
N VAL A 302 10.06 33.65 -9.81
CA VAL A 302 9.59 33.71 -8.42
C VAL A 302 10.65 34.44 -7.62
N LEU A 303 10.48 35.77 -7.57
CA LEU A 303 10.96 36.65 -6.50
C LEU A 303 9.98 36.57 -5.33
#